data_AF-A0A1H5JU32-F1
#
_entry.id   AF-A0A1H5JU32-F1
#
_cell.length_a   1.000
_cell.length_b   1.000
_cell.length_c   1.000
_cell.angle_alpha   90.00
_cell.angle_beta   90.00
_cell.angle_gamma   90.00
#
_symmetry.space_group_name_H-M   'P 1'
#
loop_
_entity.id
_entity.type
_entity.pdbx_description
1 polymer ?
#
loop_
_entity_poly.entity_id
_entity_poly.type
_entity_poly.pdbx_seq_one_letter_code
_entity_poly.pdbx_strand_id
1 'polypeptide(L)'
;MIRHLVFIFLGFVLLTSFTANPTKKEKITIKPLIEVTNKRDFNFPFLQKNFIGFREALAFKESQGRYTVVNKLGYLGKYQFGKSTLKRFRIYNTHKFLKDPELQEKAFIALCKVNKWILRKDIRRSVGKRINGIKITESGILAAAHLSGAGNVKKFLRSNGKIKFNDAFGTSIEQYLKKFGGYNVSNISPNKSPII
;
A
#
# COMPACT_ATOMS: atom_id res chain seq x y z
N MET A 1 -20.23 -50.22 9.46
CA MET A 1 -21.01 -50.59 8.26
C MET A 1 -21.38 -49.33 7.52
N ILE A 2 -20.93 -49.25 6.26
CA ILE A 2 -21.14 -48.20 5.27
C ILE A 2 -22.60 -48.24 4.80
N ARG A 3 -23.19 -47.09 4.40
CA ARG A 3 -23.68 -46.90 3.02
C ARG A 3 -24.30 -45.52 2.75
N HIS A 4 -23.74 -44.92 1.71
CA HIS A 4 -24.21 -43.77 0.96
C HIS A 4 -25.63 -43.96 0.43
N LEU A 5 -26.42 -42.87 0.44
CA LEU A 5 -27.70 -42.79 -0.25
C LEU A 5 -27.48 -42.13 -1.61
N VAL A 6 -27.61 -42.94 -2.66
CA VAL A 6 -27.59 -42.57 -4.07
C VAL A 6 -29.04 -42.29 -4.49
N PHE A 7 -29.32 -41.10 -5.03
CA PHE A 7 -30.56 -40.86 -5.76
C PHE A 7 -30.31 -41.01 -7.27
N ILE A 8 -30.98 -42.02 -7.80
CA ILE A 8 -31.12 -42.38 -9.22
C ILE A 8 -32.10 -41.39 -9.85
N PHE A 9 -31.74 -40.80 -10.99
CA PHE A 9 -32.74 -40.23 -11.90
C PHE A 9 -32.60 -40.90 -13.27
N LEU A 10 -33.68 -41.60 -13.63
CA LEU A 10 -33.87 -42.39 -14.84
C LEU A 10 -34.06 -41.44 -16.04
N GLY A 11 -33.55 -41.85 -17.20
CA GLY A 11 -33.51 -41.04 -18.41
C GLY A 11 -34.85 -40.85 -19.12
N PHE A 12 -34.88 -39.84 -19.98
CA PHE A 12 -35.75 -39.82 -21.15
C PHE A 12 -34.97 -39.21 -22.32
N VAL A 13 -34.68 -40.06 -23.31
CA VAL A 13 -34.07 -39.71 -24.59
C VAL A 13 -35.21 -39.37 -25.56
N LEU A 14 -35.14 -38.20 -26.19
CA LEU A 14 -35.91 -37.91 -27.39
C LEU A 14 -34.93 -37.43 -28.47
N LEU A 15 -34.55 -38.38 -29.32
CA LEU A 15 -33.91 -38.14 -30.60
C LEU A 15 -34.97 -37.55 -31.54
N THR A 16 -34.72 -36.35 -32.07
CA THR A 16 -35.31 -35.95 -33.34
C THR A 16 -34.18 -35.56 -34.28
N SER A 17 -34.00 -36.39 -35.29
CA SER A 17 -33.07 -36.20 -36.39
C SER A 17 -33.63 -35.12 -37.32
N PHE A 18 -32.86 -34.06 -37.57
CA PHE A 18 -33.04 -33.26 -38.78
C PHE A 18 -31.69 -33.05 -39.47
N THR A 19 -31.68 -33.47 -40.72
CA THR A 19 -30.61 -33.51 -41.70
C THR A 19 -30.02 -32.14 -41.98
N ALA A 20 -28.70 -32.04 -41.97
CA ALA A 20 -27.97 -30.87 -42.44
C ALA A 20 -28.15 -30.70 -43.96
N ASN A 21 -28.55 -29.50 -44.38
CA ASN A 21 -28.42 -29.03 -45.76
C ASN A 21 -27.38 -27.89 -45.80
N PRO A 22 -26.47 -27.84 -46.78
CA PRO A 22 -25.37 -26.89 -46.78
C PRO A 22 -25.78 -25.58 -47.45
N THR A 23 -25.77 -24.47 -46.71
CA THR A 23 -25.93 -23.12 -47.28
C THR A 23 -24.61 -22.33 -47.20
N LYS A 24 -23.98 -22.22 -48.37
CA LYS A 24 -23.18 -21.12 -48.94
C LYS A 24 -22.35 -20.26 -47.96
N LYS A 25 -21.02 -20.42 -48.03
CA LYS A 25 -20.05 -19.44 -47.50
C LYS A 25 -20.25 -18.08 -48.17
N GLU A 26 -20.80 -17.12 -47.45
CA GLU A 26 -20.74 -15.72 -47.83
C GLU A 26 -19.45 -15.11 -47.27
N LYS A 27 -18.57 -14.68 -48.16
CA LYS A 27 -17.26 -14.10 -47.83
C LYS A 27 -17.52 -12.64 -47.42
N ILE A 28 -17.71 -12.41 -46.12
CA ILE A 28 -17.81 -11.04 -45.59
C ILE A 28 -16.43 -10.39 -45.73
N THR A 29 -16.26 -9.52 -46.71
CA THR A 29 -15.09 -8.64 -46.79
C THR A 29 -15.24 -7.57 -45.72
N ILE A 30 -14.64 -7.81 -44.55
CA ILE A 30 -14.54 -6.81 -43.50
C ILE A 30 -13.54 -5.75 -43.97
N LYS A 31 -14.06 -4.57 -44.33
CA LYS A 31 -13.25 -3.36 -44.56
C LYS A 31 -12.46 -3.07 -43.26
N PRO A 32 -11.15 -2.81 -43.30
CA PRO A 32 -10.39 -2.60 -42.07
C PRO A 32 -10.99 -1.45 -41.30
N LEU A 33 -11.31 -1.70 -40.02
CA LEU A 33 -11.62 -0.64 -39.07
C LEU A 33 -10.38 0.25 -39.01
N ILE A 34 -10.50 1.48 -39.51
CA ILE A 34 -9.43 2.48 -39.39
C ILE A 34 -9.22 2.68 -37.90
N GLU A 35 -8.14 2.13 -37.36
CA GLU A 35 -7.63 2.49 -36.04
C GLU A 35 -7.23 3.96 -36.10
N VAL A 36 -8.14 4.83 -35.70
CA VAL A 36 -7.81 6.21 -35.36
C VAL A 36 -6.96 6.14 -34.10
N THR A 37 -5.66 5.90 -34.28
CA THR A 37 -4.63 6.10 -33.25
C THR A 37 -4.44 7.60 -33.06
N ASN A 38 -5.47 8.25 -32.51
CA ASN A 38 -5.31 9.52 -31.84
C ASN A 38 -4.54 9.25 -30.55
N LYS A 39 -3.20 9.18 -30.67
CA LYS A 39 -2.27 9.37 -29.54
C LYS A 39 -2.44 10.81 -29.04
N ARG A 40 -3.55 11.06 -28.35
CA ARG A 40 -3.62 12.18 -27.43
C ARG A 40 -2.85 11.71 -26.21
N ASP A 41 -1.70 12.31 -25.96
CA ASP A 41 -0.99 12.14 -24.68
C ASP A 41 -1.88 12.73 -23.59
N PHE A 42 -2.79 11.92 -23.07
CA PHE A 42 -3.56 12.28 -21.90
C PHE A 42 -2.58 12.36 -20.73
N ASN A 43 -2.23 13.60 -20.37
CA ASN A 43 -1.38 13.89 -19.23
C ASN A 43 -2.23 13.75 -17.95
N PHE A 44 -2.64 12.53 -17.63
CA PHE A 44 -3.33 12.24 -16.38
C PHE A 44 -2.37 12.50 -15.22
N PRO A 45 -2.78 13.23 -14.17
CA PRO A 45 -1.94 13.44 -13.01
C PRO A 45 -1.75 12.11 -12.28
N PHE A 46 -0.64 11.42 -12.55
CA PHE A 46 -0.22 10.23 -11.82
C PHE A 46 0.79 10.60 -10.75
N LEU A 47 0.65 9.99 -9.57
CA LEU A 47 1.66 10.14 -8.51
C LEU A 47 2.97 9.48 -8.97
N GLN A 48 3.98 10.30 -9.18
CA GLN A 48 5.33 9.84 -9.49
C GLN A 48 5.92 9.06 -8.32
N LYS A 49 6.91 8.20 -8.59
CA LYS A 49 7.67 7.46 -7.56
C LYS A 49 8.71 8.35 -6.83
N ASN A 50 8.30 9.55 -6.41
CA ASN A 50 9.09 10.50 -5.63
C ASN A 50 8.53 10.62 -4.19
N PHE A 51 9.08 11.54 -3.38
CA PHE A 51 8.65 11.72 -1.99
C PHE A 51 7.20 12.20 -1.87
N ILE A 52 6.74 13.05 -2.80
CA ILE A 52 5.35 13.50 -2.83
C ILE A 52 4.43 12.29 -3.05
N GLY A 53 4.74 11.47 -4.05
CA GLY A 53 3.99 10.23 -4.30
C GLY A 53 4.00 9.26 -3.12
N PHE A 54 5.13 9.11 -2.43
CA PHE A 54 5.23 8.31 -1.21
C PHE A 54 4.28 8.82 -0.12
N ARG A 55 4.34 10.12 0.15
CA ARG A 55 3.54 10.79 1.19
C ARG A 55 2.05 10.69 0.89
N GLU A 56 1.63 11.00 -0.33
CA GLU A 56 0.20 10.94 -0.70
C GLU A 56 -0.32 9.50 -0.75
N ALA A 57 0.48 8.53 -1.24
CA ALA A 57 0.08 7.13 -1.21
C ALA A 57 -0.10 6.60 0.22
N LEU A 58 0.79 6.99 1.15
CA LEU A 58 0.69 6.64 2.56
C LEU A 58 -0.54 7.32 3.20
N ALA A 59 -0.69 8.63 3.03
CA ALA A 59 -1.84 9.38 3.52
C ALA A 59 -3.18 8.82 3.03
N PHE A 60 -3.25 8.41 1.77
CA PHE A 60 -4.44 7.79 1.21
C PHE A 60 -4.77 6.47 1.92
N LYS A 61 -3.76 5.63 2.19
CA LYS A 61 -3.94 4.39 2.94
C LYS A 61 -4.36 4.63 4.40
N GLU A 62 -3.82 5.66 5.05
CA GLU A 62 -4.09 5.95 6.46
C GLU A 62 -5.47 6.58 6.67
N SER A 63 -5.87 7.54 5.84
CA SER A 63 -7.06 8.37 6.10
C SER A 63 -7.85 8.79 4.86
N GLN A 64 -7.44 8.34 3.67
CA GLN A 64 -7.88 8.90 2.39
C GLN A 64 -7.52 10.40 2.24
N GLY A 65 -6.45 10.85 2.90
CA GLY A 65 -5.98 12.24 2.81
C GLY A 65 -6.69 13.23 3.76
N ARG A 66 -7.55 12.77 4.68
CA ARG A 66 -8.38 13.64 5.52
C ARG A 66 -7.64 14.13 6.77
N TYR A 67 -7.47 15.43 6.92
CA TYR A 67 -6.75 16.03 8.06
C TYR A 67 -7.51 16.02 9.40
N THR A 68 -8.83 15.94 9.37
CA THR A 68 -9.68 16.17 10.55
C THR A 68 -10.22 14.89 11.20
N VAL A 69 -9.89 13.72 10.64
CA VAL A 69 -10.47 12.45 11.10
C VAL A 69 -9.72 11.85 12.29
N VAL A 70 -10.47 11.14 13.13
CA VAL A 70 -9.91 10.34 14.22
C VAL A 70 -10.48 8.93 14.09
N ASN A 71 -9.63 7.90 14.08
CA ASN A 71 -10.13 6.53 14.03
C ASN A 71 -10.57 6.02 15.41
N LYS A 72 -11.16 4.82 15.43
CA LYS A 72 -11.65 4.15 16.65
C LYS A 72 -10.59 3.91 17.74
N LEU A 73 -9.31 3.96 17.40
CA LEU A 73 -8.19 3.81 18.33
C LEU A 73 -7.56 5.16 18.73
N GLY A 74 -8.13 6.28 18.28
CA GLY A 74 -7.67 7.62 18.63
C GLY A 74 -6.48 8.14 17.80
N TYR A 75 -6.17 7.53 16.65
CA TYR A 75 -5.16 8.05 15.73
C TYR A 75 -5.70 9.21 14.90
N LEU A 76 -4.85 10.22 14.67
CA LEU A 76 -5.26 11.57 14.32
C LEU A 76 -4.84 11.96 12.88
N GLY A 77 -5.81 12.48 12.13
CA GLY A 77 -5.61 13.22 10.90
C GLY A 77 -5.08 12.43 9.72
N LYS A 78 -4.46 13.15 8.78
CA LYS A 78 -4.12 12.65 7.43
C LYS A 78 -3.22 11.42 7.48
N TYR A 79 -2.34 11.37 8.46
CA TYR A 79 -1.35 10.32 8.63
C TYR A 79 -1.65 9.38 9.81
N GLN A 80 -2.83 9.51 10.44
CA GLN A 80 -3.23 8.70 11.59
C GLN A 80 -2.14 8.68 12.68
N PHE A 81 -1.77 9.85 13.19
CA PHE A 81 -0.76 9.97 14.24
C PHE A 81 -1.27 9.51 15.59
N GLY A 82 -0.45 8.73 16.31
CA GLY A 82 -0.67 8.42 17.72
C GLY A 82 -0.24 9.58 18.62
N LYS A 83 -0.95 9.79 19.73
CA LYS A 83 -0.66 10.87 20.71
C LYS A 83 0.79 10.79 21.24
N SER A 84 1.32 9.60 21.48
CA SER A 84 2.70 9.39 21.93
C SER A 84 3.73 9.86 20.90
N THR A 85 3.47 9.62 19.62
CA THR A 85 4.30 10.11 18.52
C THR A 85 4.27 11.62 18.42
N LEU A 86 3.10 12.26 18.61
CA LEU A 86 2.99 13.73 18.61
C LEU A 86 3.76 14.37 19.78
N LYS A 87 3.73 13.75 20.96
CA LYS A 87 4.49 14.22 22.14
C LYS A 87 6.00 14.29 21.87
N ARG A 88 6.56 13.40 21.04
CA ARG A 88 7.98 13.47 20.62
C ARG A 88 8.31 14.81 19.94
N PHE A 89 7.36 15.41 19.25
CA PHE A 89 7.51 16.69 18.56
C PHE A 89 6.95 17.86 19.36
N ARG A 90 6.71 17.68 20.67
CA ARG A 90 6.13 18.70 21.56
C ARG A 90 4.74 19.19 21.10
N ILE A 91 4.01 18.34 20.38
CA ILE A 91 2.63 18.60 19.97
C ILE A 91 1.71 17.90 20.98
N TYR A 92 1.11 18.70 21.87
CA TYR A 92 0.24 18.20 22.95
C TYR A 92 -1.25 18.42 22.68
N ASN A 93 -1.60 19.52 22.00
CA ASN A 93 -2.99 19.85 21.71
C ASN A 93 -3.46 19.16 20.43
N THR A 94 -4.16 18.03 20.58
CA THR A 94 -4.66 17.23 19.46
C THR A 94 -5.79 17.91 18.69
N HIS A 95 -6.61 18.75 19.33
CA HIS A 95 -7.66 19.50 18.66
C HIS A 95 -7.08 20.57 17.74
N LYS A 96 -6.05 21.29 18.20
CA LYS A 96 -5.29 22.23 17.35
C LYS A 96 -4.61 21.50 16.21
N PHE A 97 -3.97 20.36 16.49
CA PHE A 97 -3.31 19.54 15.47
C PHE A 97 -4.24 19.10 14.32
N LEU A 98 -5.48 18.69 14.64
CA LEU A 98 -6.46 18.30 13.62
C LEU A 98 -6.93 19.47 12.73
N LYS A 99 -6.83 20.70 13.23
CA LYS A 99 -7.21 21.92 12.49
C LYS A 99 -6.04 22.57 11.74
N ASP A 100 -4.84 22.01 11.84
CA ASP A 100 -3.62 22.58 11.28
C ASP A 100 -2.97 21.59 10.29
N PRO A 101 -3.39 21.58 9.01
CA PRO A 101 -2.82 20.72 7.99
C PRO A 101 -1.30 20.84 7.84
N GLU A 102 -0.78 22.06 7.93
CA GLU A 102 0.66 22.33 7.79
C GLU A 102 1.46 21.65 8.91
N LEU A 103 0.97 21.70 10.15
CA LEU A 103 1.59 21.00 11.27
C LEU A 103 1.59 19.48 11.09
N GLN A 104 0.54 18.90 10.48
CA GLN A 104 0.51 17.46 10.18
C GLN A 104 1.54 17.08 9.11
N GLU A 105 1.69 17.92 8.08
CA GLU A 105 2.69 17.73 7.02
C GLU A 105 4.12 17.82 7.59
N LYS A 106 4.40 18.83 8.42
CA LYS A 106 5.67 18.98 9.12
C LYS A 106 5.96 17.80 10.06
N ALA A 107 4.96 17.35 10.82
CA ALA A 107 5.05 16.17 11.69
C ALA A 107 5.40 14.90 10.93
N PHE A 108 4.81 14.68 9.75
CA PHE A 108 5.11 13.52 8.91
C PHE A 108 6.55 13.53 8.40
N ILE A 109 7.01 14.67 7.89
CA ILE A 109 8.39 14.83 7.42
C ILE A 109 9.37 14.61 8.59
N ALA A 110 9.10 15.20 9.76
CA ALA A 110 9.91 15.04 10.95
C ALA A 110 9.98 13.57 11.41
N LEU A 111 8.85 12.84 11.39
CA LEU A 111 8.84 11.42 11.70
C LEU A 111 9.69 10.62 10.73
N CYS A 112 9.62 10.91 9.43
CA CYS A 112 10.50 10.29 8.43
C CYS A 112 11.99 10.53 8.74
N LYS A 113 12.37 11.77 9.06
CA LYS A 113 13.75 12.13 9.43
C LYS A 113 14.24 11.36 10.65
N VAL A 114 13.42 11.25 11.69
CA VAL A 114 13.78 10.52 12.92
C VAL A 114 13.85 9.03 12.68
N ASN A 115 12.90 8.44 11.95
CA ASN A 115 12.92 7.02 11.60
C ASN A 115 14.16 6.69 10.76
N LYS A 116 14.51 7.53 9.78
CA LYS A 116 15.73 7.39 8.98
C LYS A 116 16.98 7.44 9.86
N TRP A 117 17.04 8.34 10.85
CA TRP A 117 18.14 8.40 11.82
C TRP A 117 18.23 7.13 12.69
N ILE A 118 17.11 6.68 13.26
CA ILE A 118 17.04 5.49 14.14
C ILE A 118 17.46 4.22 13.37
N LEU A 119 17.04 4.11 12.12
CA LEU A 119 17.22 2.93 11.27
C LEU A 119 18.41 3.03 10.32
N ARG A 120 19.22 4.10 10.36
CA ARG A 120 20.33 4.34 9.40
C ARG A 120 21.23 3.12 9.13
N LYS A 121 21.59 2.38 10.18
CA LYS A 121 22.41 1.16 10.07
C LYS A 121 21.63 -0.01 9.46
N ASP A 122 20.34 -0.11 9.78
CA ASP A 122 19.47 -1.17 9.30
C ASP A 122 19.08 -0.93 7.83
N ILE A 123 18.77 0.31 7.44
CA ILE A 123 18.58 0.74 6.04
C ILE A 123 19.80 0.36 5.20
N ARG A 124 21.00 0.78 5.61
CA ARG A 124 22.25 0.47 4.88
C ARG A 124 22.48 -1.03 4.71
N ARG A 125 22.10 -1.86 5.68
CA ARG A 125 22.32 -3.32 5.65
C ARG A 125 21.24 -4.09 4.92
N SER A 126 20.04 -3.53 4.77
CA SER A 126 18.86 -4.27 4.30
C SER A 126 18.36 -3.83 2.94
N VAL A 127 18.52 -2.56 2.54
CA VAL A 127 18.07 -2.08 1.22
C VAL A 127 18.72 -2.90 0.10
N GLY A 128 17.92 -3.30 -0.89
CA GLY A 128 18.34 -4.15 -2.01
C GLY A 128 18.18 -5.66 -1.76
N LYS A 129 18.15 -6.10 -0.49
CA LYS A 129 17.91 -7.52 -0.14
C LYS A 129 16.46 -7.92 -0.35
N ARG A 130 16.22 -9.23 -0.41
CA ARG A 130 14.88 -9.82 -0.30
C ARG A 130 14.72 -10.47 1.08
N ILE A 131 13.64 -10.13 1.78
CA ILE A 131 13.23 -10.77 3.03
C ILE A 131 11.82 -11.30 2.81
N ASN A 132 11.60 -12.61 3.00
CA ASN A 132 10.32 -13.28 2.74
C ASN A 132 9.75 -12.94 1.35
N GLY A 133 10.62 -12.92 0.33
CA GLY A 133 10.26 -12.58 -1.05
C GLY A 133 10.07 -11.08 -1.34
N ILE A 134 10.10 -10.20 -0.34
CA ILE A 134 9.88 -8.75 -0.51
C ILE A 134 11.22 -8.04 -0.72
N LYS A 135 11.36 -7.29 -1.82
CA LYS A 135 12.52 -6.41 -2.05
C LYS A 135 12.47 -5.24 -1.06
N ILE A 136 13.48 -5.16 -0.20
CA ILE A 136 13.57 -4.11 0.81
C ILE A 136 14.05 -2.83 0.17
N THR A 137 13.33 -1.75 0.44
CA THR A 137 13.63 -0.39 -0.04
C THR A 137 13.53 0.59 1.12
N GLU A 138 14.17 1.75 0.99
CA GLU A 138 14.15 2.76 2.05
C GLU A 138 12.73 3.29 2.31
N SER A 139 11.95 3.58 1.26
CA SER A 139 10.56 4.01 1.37
C SER A 139 9.68 2.97 2.06
N GLY A 140 9.83 1.69 1.74
CA GLY A 140 9.14 0.62 2.44
C GLY A 140 9.49 0.57 3.92
N ILE A 141 10.77 0.76 4.27
CA ILE A 141 11.23 0.81 5.68
C ILE A 141 10.60 1.99 6.42
N LEU A 142 10.57 3.18 5.82
CA LEU A 142 9.96 4.37 6.43
C LEU A 142 8.46 4.20 6.66
N ALA A 143 7.74 3.64 5.69
CA ALA A 143 6.32 3.33 5.85
C ALA A 143 6.09 2.28 6.95
N ALA A 144 6.85 1.17 6.95
CA ALA A 144 6.72 0.17 7.99
C ALA A 144 7.03 0.74 9.40
N ALA A 145 7.94 1.73 9.48
CA ALA A 145 8.27 2.41 10.72
C ALA A 145 7.19 3.42 11.16
N HIS A 146 6.46 4.01 10.20
CA HIS A 146 5.25 4.79 10.47
C HIS A 146 4.17 3.92 11.12
N LEU A 147 3.91 2.74 10.53
CA LEU A 147 2.93 1.78 11.01
C LEU A 147 3.26 1.22 12.40
N SER A 148 4.46 0.66 12.55
CA SER A 148 4.80 -0.23 13.67
C SER A 148 5.85 0.35 14.62
N GLY A 149 6.36 1.55 14.33
CA GLY A 149 7.50 2.13 15.01
C GLY A 149 8.84 1.52 14.55
N ALA A 150 9.88 2.35 14.53
CA ALA A 150 11.21 1.95 14.11
C ALA A 150 11.82 0.79 14.91
N GLY A 151 11.42 0.61 16.18
CA GLY A 151 11.88 -0.50 17.02
C GLY A 151 11.46 -1.87 16.47
N ASN A 152 10.19 -2.00 16.06
CA ASN A 152 9.67 -3.26 15.51
C ASN A 152 10.25 -3.54 14.13
N VAL A 153 10.36 -2.51 13.27
CA VAL A 153 11.04 -2.64 11.96
C VAL A 153 12.49 -3.10 12.12
N LYS A 154 13.22 -2.57 13.11
CA LYS A 154 14.58 -3.01 13.41
C LYS A 154 14.64 -4.50 13.77
N LYS A 155 13.73 -4.99 14.62
CA LYS A 155 13.65 -6.41 14.98
C LYS A 155 13.33 -7.28 13.77
N PHE A 156 12.37 -6.87 12.95
CA PHE A 156 12.02 -7.55 11.70
C PHE A 156 13.22 -7.66 10.75
N LEU A 157 13.88 -6.54 10.44
CA LEU A 157 15.01 -6.51 9.51
C LEU A 157 16.19 -7.36 9.99
N ARG A 158 16.52 -7.31 11.29
CA ARG A 158 17.66 -8.04 11.86
C ARG A 158 17.43 -9.53 12.02
N SER A 159 16.18 -9.94 12.19
CA SER A 159 15.79 -11.34 12.27
C SER A 159 15.52 -11.97 10.89
N ASN A 160 15.78 -11.22 9.81
CA ASN A 160 15.47 -11.62 8.44
C ASN A 160 13.99 -12.05 8.29
N GLY A 161 13.07 -11.30 8.88
CA GLY A 161 11.62 -11.53 8.77
C GLY A 161 11.06 -12.61 9.68
N LYS A 162 11.86 -13.20 10.57
CA LYS A 162 11.39 -14.18 11.56
C LYS A 162 10.56 -13.53 12.68
N ILE A 163 10.99 -12.37 13.17
CA ILE A 163 10.23 -11.58 14.17
C ILE A 163 9.23 -10.71 13.44
N LYS A 164 7.95 -11.00 13.64
CA LYS A 164 6.82 -10.30 13.01
C LYS A 164 6.14 -9.33 13.97
N PHE A 165 5.42 -8.36 13.41
CA PHE A 165 4.56 -7.44 14.13
C PHE A 165 3.34 -7.13 13.26
N ASN A 166 2.16 -7.11 13.87
CA ASN A 166 0.93 -6.62 13.29
C ASN A 166 0.39 -5.49 14.17
N ASP A 167 -0.18 -4.46 13.56
CA ASP A 167 -0.91 -3.43 14.30
C ASP A 167 -2.26 -3.97 14.82
N ALA A 168 -3.00 -3.13 15.54
CA ALA A 168 -4.31 -3.46 16.07
C ALA A 168 -5.40 -3.72 15.01
N PHE A 169 -5.13 -3.40 13.73
CA PHE A 169 -6.00 -3.69 12.60
C PHE A 169 -5.53 -4.93 11.79
N GLY A 170 -4.49 -5.63 12.26
CA GLY A 170 -3.92 -6.80 11.56
C GLY A 170 -2.97 -6.45 10.42
N THR A 171 -2.63 -5.18 10.24
CA THR A 171 -1.69 -4.73 9.21
C THR A 171 -0.26 -5.08 9.60
N SER A 172 0.47 -5.76 8.73
CA SER A 172 1.83 -6.23 9.03
C SER A 172 2.94 -5.31 8.48
N ILE A 173 4.14 -5.41 9.05
CA ILE A 173 5.36 -4.78 8.51
C ILE A 173 5.58 -5.15 7.05
N GLU A 174 5.40 -6.42 6.70
CA GLU A 174 5.58 -6.95 5.35
C GLU A 174 4.64 -6.30 4.34
N GLN A 175 3.37 -6.08 4.73
CA GLN A 175 2.40 -5.39 3.88
C GLN A 175 2.87 -3.97 3.55
N TYR A 176 3.40 -3.22 4.51
CA TYR A 176 3.90 -1.85 4.28
C TYR A 176 5.21 -1.84 3.51
N LEU A 177 6.14 -2.76 3.79
CA LEU A 177 7.38 -2.93 3.01
C LEU A 177 7.07 -3.17 1.53
N LYS A 178 6.08 -4.02 1.23
CA LYS A 178 5.65 -4.35 -0.14
C LYS A 178 4.90 -3.18 -0.79
N LYS A 179 3.89 -2.63 -0.11
CA LYS A 179 2.98 -1.61 -0.67
C LYS A 179 3.67 -0.28 -0.96
N PHE A 180 4.56 0.13 -0.07
CA PHE A 180 5.23 1.44 -0.16
C PHE A 180 6.69 1.33 -0.63
N GLY A 181 7.03 0.20 -1.25
CA GLY A 181 8.36 0.02 -1.81
C GLY A 181 8.59 0.81 -3.09
N GLY A 182 9.83 1.25 -3.30
CA GLY A 182 10.30 1.78 -4.58
C GLY A 182 10.04 3.27 -4.85
N TYR A 183 9.58 4.03 -3.86
CA TYR A 183 9.57 5.49 -3.96
C TYR A 183 10.95 6.07 -3.64
N ASN A 184 11.33 7.12 -4.38
CA ASN A 184 12.52 7.92 -4.09
C ASN A 184 12.25 8.86 -2.91
N VAL A 185 12.95 8.62 -1.80
CA VAL A 185 12.88 9.39 -0.55
C VAL A 185 14.25 9.97 -0.17
N SER A 186 15.15 10.11 -1.15
CA SER A 186 16.53 10.56 -0.92
C SER A 186 16.61 12.00 -0.39
N ASN A 187 15.64 12.84 -0.73
CA ASN A 187 15.52 14.23 -0.28
C ASN A 187 15.27 14.38 1.23
N ILE A 188 14.92 13.30 1.94
CA ILE A 188 14.76 13.32 3.40
C ILE A 188 16.09 12.96 4.07
N SER A 189 16.78 13.93 4.64
CA SER A 189 18.00 13.69 5.42
C SER A 189 17.68 13.18 6.83
N PRO A 190 18.43 12.19 7.36
CA PRO A 190 18.19 11.68 8.71
C PRO A 190 18.49 12.75 9.76
N ASN A 191 17.58 12.95 10.72
CA ASN A 191 17.75 13.89 11.82
C ASN A 191 17.20 13.29 13.12
N LYS A 192 18.01 13.26 14.20
CA LYS A 192 17.62 12.73 15.51
C LYS A 192 16.54 13.56 16.20
N SER A 193 16.59 14.88 16.01
CA SER A 193 15.80 15.87 16.75
C SER A 193 15.35 17.00 15.80
N PRO A 194 14.48 16.70 14.82
CA PRO A 194 13.92 17.75 13.96
C PRO A 194 13.05 18.70 14.79
N ILE A 195 13.17 19.99 14.47
CA ILE A 195 12.34 21.07 15.03
C ILE A 195 11.13 21.24 14.10
N ILE A 196 9.95 21.45 14.69
CA ILE A 196 8.67 21.64 14.01
C ILE A 196 8.01 22.90 14.56
#